data_AF-I0KHH3-F1
#
_entry.id   AF-I0KHH3-F1
#
_cell.length_a   1.000
_cell.length_b   1.000
_cell.length_c   1.000
_cell.angle_alpha   90.00
_cell.angle_beta   90.00
_cell.angle_gamma   90.00
#
_symmetry.space_group_name_H-M   'P 1'
#
loop_
_entity.id
_entity.type
_entity.pdbx_description
1 polymer ?
#
loop_
_entity_poly.entity_id
_entity_poly.type
_entity_poly.pdbx_seq_one_letter_code
_entity_poly.pdbx_strand_id
1 'polypeptide(L)'
;MNKLVATYRLELTTINALNLLIHNYGSDDLDYLRKNRSFDHAWTYYWNGDEDGLDHEKFWSTWVDKFDHETQAFLLDYAMERYGEEAYRAIDSTANWQKHLQDLLREQHPDADPDNEV
;
A
#
# COMPACT_ATOMS: atom_id res chain seq x y z
N MET A 1 -3.46 -13.54 -19.95
CA MET A 1 -2.82 -13.39 -18.62
C MET A 1 -3.31 -14.54 -17.74
N ASN A 2 -2.42 -15.32 -17.11
CA ASN A 2 -2.79 -16.47 -16.28
C ASN A 2 -3.63 -16.00 -15.08
N LYS A 3 -4.77 -16.65 -14.77
CA LYS A 3 -5.66 -16.27 -13.65
C LYS A 3 -4.89 -16.15 -12.34
N LEU A 4 -3.91 -17.01 -12.11
CA LEU A 4 -3.05 -16.99 -10.92
C LEU A 4 -2.22 -15.69 -10.82
N VAL A 5 -1.69 -15.22 -11.95
CA VAL A 5 -0.91 -13.97 -12.01
C VAL A 5 -1.81 -12.76 -11.78
N ALA A 6 -3.05 -12.78 -12.28
CA ALA A 6 -4.01 -11.72 -12.03
C ALA A 6 -4.41 -11.65 -10.55
N THR A 7 -4.63 -12.81 -9.90
CA THR A 7 -4.92 -12.89 -8.46
C THR A 7 -3.76 -12.35 -7.63
N TYR A 8 -2.53 -12.77 -7.88
CA TYR A 8 -1.38 -12.26 -7.14
C TYR A 8 -1.15 -10.76 -7.33
N ARG A 9 -1.40 -10.23 -8.54
CA ARG A 9 -1.33 -8.78 -8.79
C ARG A 9 -2.36 -8.01 -7.97
N LEU A 10 -3.59 -8.51 -7.90
CA LEU A 10 -4.64 -7.90 -7.07
C LEU A 10 -4.23 -7.92 -5.59
N GLU A 11 -3.80 -9.07 -5.06
CA GLU A 11 -3.36 -9.21 -3.67
C GLU A 11 -2.22 -8.25 -3.33
N LEU A 12 -1.19 -8.16 -4.18
CA LEU A 12 -0.08 -7.23 -3.99
C LEU A 12 -0.56 -5.78 -4.03
N THR A 13 -1.51 -5.46 -4.92
CA THR A 13 -2.08 -4.11 -5.03
C THR A 13 -2.83 -3.74 -3.76
N THR A 14 -3.63 -4.66 -3.23
CA THR A 14 -4.35 -4.48 -1.98
C THR A 14 -3.42 -4.31 -0.79
N ILE A 15 -2.35 -5.11 -0.69
CA ILE A 15 -1.33 -4.96 0.36
C ILE A 15 -0.65 -3.59 0.26
N ASN A 16 -0.26 -3.17 -0.95
CA ASN A 16 0.43 -1.90 -1.15
C ASN A 16 -0.49 -0.70 -0.89
N ALA A 17 -1.75 -0.77 -1.31
CA ALA A 17 -2.75 0.26 -1.02
C ALA A 17 -3.00 0.41 0.48
N LEU A 18 -3.05 -0.72 1.20
CA LEU A 18 -3.16 -0.72 2.66
C LEU A 18 -1.94 -0.07 3.32
N ASN A 19 -0.73 -0.40 2.88
CA ASN A 19 0.50 0.23 3.39
C ASN A 19 0.49 1.73 3.14
N LEU A 20 0.09 2.18 1.95
CA LEU A 20 -0.03 3.60 1.64
C LEU A 20 -1.01 4.30 2.57
N LEU A 21 -2.16 3.68 2.86
CA LEU A 21 -3.12 4.21 3.82
C LEU A 21 -2.50 4.32 5.22
N ILE A 22 -1.89 3.25 5.74
CA ILE A 22 -1.31 3.21 7.09
C ILE A 22 -0.24 4.29 7.30
N HIS A 23 0.55 4.59 6.27
CA HIS A 23 1.65 5.56 6.36
C HIS A 23 1.28 7.00 5.97
N ASN A 24 0.21 7.20 5.22
CA ASN A 24 -0.11 8.52 4.63
C ASN A 24 -1.52 9.02 4.93
N TYR A 25 -2.31 8.33 5.75
CA TYR A 25 -3.67 8.77 6.08
C TYR A 25 -3.67 10.16 6.72
N GLY A 26 -4.63 10.98 6.30
CA GLY A 26 -4.89 12.31 6.87
C GLY A 26 -6.19 12.36 7.68
N SER A 27 -6.58 13.58 8.06
CA SER A 27 -7.82 13.83 8.81
C SER A 27 -9.06 13.33 8.07
N ASP A 28 -9.14 13.54 6.75
CA ASP A 28 -10.28 13.09 5.94
C ASP A 28 -10.40 11.56 5.93
N ASP A 29 -9.27 10.86 5.91
CA ASP A 29 -9.22 9.41 5.93
C ASP A 29 -9.65 8.88 7.31
N LEU A 30 -9.23 9.54 8.39
CA LEU A 30 -9.73 9.24 9.74
C LEU A 30 -11.23 9.46 9.87
N ASP A 31 -11.74 10.59 9.41
CA ASP A 31 -13.17 10.91 9.46
C ASP A 31 -13.99 9.89 8.68
N TYR A 32 -13.46 9.35 7.58
CA TYR A 32 -14.08 8.26 6.86
C TYR A 32 -14.03 6.95 7.66
N LEU A 33 -12.85 6.56 8.14
CA LEU A 33 -12.62 5.29 8.83
C LEU A 33 -13.44 5.18 10.12
N ARG A 34 -13.58 6.29 10.85
CA ARG A 34 -14.39 6.39 12.07
C ARG A 34 -15.90 6.26 11.85
N LYS A 35 -16.38 6.17 10.61
CA LYS A 35 -17.77 5.78 10.33
C LYS A 35 -18.02 4.29 10.60
N ASN A 36 -16.97 3.46 10.56
CA ASN A 36 -17.05 2.08 10.98
C ASN A 36 -17.02 2.02 12.52
N ARG A 37 -18.04 1.39 13.12
CA ARG A 37 -18.23 1.36 14.58
C ARG A 37 -17.09 0.64 15.31
N SER A 38 -16.59 -0.45 14.76
CA SER A 38 -15.48 -1.21 15.33
C SER A 38 -14.17 -0.42 15.23
N PHE A 39 -13.94 0.27 14.10
CA PHE A 39 -12.85 1.22 13.95
C PHE A 39 -12.93 2.32 15.00
N ASP A 40 -14.06 3.02 15.11
CA ASP A 40 -14.23 4.17 16.01
C ASP A 40 -14.09 3.78 17.49
N HIS A 41 -14.58 2.59 17.85
CA HIS A 41 -14.40 2.05 19.20
C HIS A 41 -12.91 1.82 19.51
N ALA A 42 -12.18 1.17 18.61
CA ALA A 42 -10.75 0.93 18.78
C ALA A 42 -9.96 2.23 18.79
N TRP A 43 -10.28 3.16 17.89
CA TRP A 43 -9.69 4.50 17.87
C TRP A 43 -9.90 5.19 19.21
N THR A 44 -11.13 5.31 19.70
CA THR A 44 -11.42 6.00 20.96
C THR A 44 -10.78 5.35 22.19
N TYR A 45 -10.61 4.03 22.19
CA TYR A 45 -10.12 3.28 23.34
C TYR A 45 -8.59 3.14 23.40
N TYR A 46 -7.94 3.04 22.24
CA TYR A 46 -6.50 2.80 22.14
C TYR A 46 -5.71 4.02 21.66
N TRP A 47 -6.35 5.01 21.04
CA TRP A 47 -5.73 6.28 20.68
C TRP A 47 -5.91 7.30 21.82
N ASN A 48 -4.82 7.56 22.57
CA ASN A 48 -4.83 8.52 23.68
C ASN A 48 -4.37 9.93 23.29
N GLY A 49 -4.09 10.20 22.00
CA GLY A 49 -3.77 11.54 21.50
C GLY A 49 -2.56 12.23 22.16
N ASP A 50 -1.68 11.49 22.82
CA ASP A 50 -0.58 12.07 23.62
C ASP A 50 0.48 12.74 22.73
N GLU A 51 0.86 13.96 23.13
CA GLU A 51 1.80 14.88 22.47
C GLU A 51 3.25 14.36 22.35
N ASP A 52 3.56 13.17 22.85
CA ASP A 52 4.90 12.59 22.78
C ASP A 52 4.87 11.11 22.34
N GLY A 53 4.94 10.89 21.03
CA GLY A 53 5.66 9.75 20.45
C GLY A 53 5.11 8.34 20.70
N LEU A 54 3.86 8.18 21.13
CA LEU A 54 3.14 6.93 20.90
C LEU A 54 2.59 6.94 19.47
N ASP A 55 3.56 6.76 18.58
CA ASP A 55 3.54 6.80 17.12
C ASP A 55 2.37 6.05 16.51
N HIS A 56 1.82 6.53 15.40
CA HIS A 56 0.69 5.92 14.69
C HIS A 56 0.86 4.39 14.48
N GLU A 57 2.09 3.90 14.36
CA GLU A 57 2.44 2.47 14.32
C GLU A 57 1.90 1.66 15.51
N LYS A 58 1.82 2.25 16.71
CA LYS A 58 1.25 1.60 17.90
C LYS A 58 -0.26 1.46 17.83
N PHE A 59 -0.95 2.42 17.22
CA PHE A 59 -2.36 2.28 16.93
C PHE A 59 -2.58 1.13 15.94
N TRP A 60 -1.91 1.16 14.79
CA TRP A 60 -2.11 0.13 13.76
C TRP A 60 -1.71 -1.28 14.22
N SER A 61 -0.65 -1.44 15.01
CA SER A 61 -0.29 -2.74 15.59
C SER A 61 -1.31 -3.25 16.61
N THR A 62 -1.79 -2.37 17.51
CA THR A 62 -2.89 -2.71 18.45
C THR A 62 -4.17 -3.06 17.68
N TRP A 63 -4.36 -2.39 16.55
CA TRP A 63 -5.55 -2.54 15.75
C TRP A 63 -5.55 -3.83 14.93
N VAL A 64 -4.42 -4.21 14.31
CA VAL A 64 -4.22 -5.50 13.60
C VAL A 64 -4.63 -6.70 14.48
N ASP A 65 -4.25 -6.69 15.76
CA ASP A 65 -4.53 -7.78 16.69
C ASP A 65 -6.00 -7.88 17.14
N LYS A 66 -6.80 -6.83 16.92
CA LYS A 66 -8.18 -6.72 17.44
C LYS A 66 -9.26 -6.76 16.36
N PHE A 67 -8.86 -6.94 15.12
CA PHE A 67 -9.79 -6.95 13.99
C PHE A 67 -10.75 -8.13 13.99
N ASP A 68 -12.04 -7.82 13.88
CA ASP A 68 -12.98 -8.72 13.23
C ASP A 68 -12.81 -8.66 11.70
N HIS A 69 -13.29 -9.70 11.02
CA HIS A 69 -13.18 -9.79 9.55
C HIS A 69 -13.94 -8.70 8.81
N GLU A 70 -15.01 -8.15 9.41
CA GLU A 70 -15.82 -7.09 8.80
C GLU A 70 -15.04 -5.78 8.73
N THR A 71 -14.33 -5.44 9.80
CA THR A 71 -13.51 -4.23 9.87
C THR A 71 -12.28 -4.39 8.96
N GLN A 72 -11.71 -5.60 8.85
CA GLN A 72 -10.60 -5.87 7.91
C GLN A 72 -11.06 -5.63 6.47
N ALA A 73 -12.21 -6.19 6.08
CA ALA A 73 -12.77 -6.00 4.75
C ALA A 73 -13.05 -4.52 4.47
N PHE A 74 -13.67 -3.82 5.41
CA PHE A 74 -13.94 -2.38 5.30
C PHE A 74 -12.65 -1.57 5.08
N LEU A 75 -11.58 -1.89 5.81
CA LEU A 75 -10.30 -1.21 5.65
C LEU A 75 -9.68 -1.49 4.28
N LEU A 76 -9.66 -2.75 3.86
CA LEU A 76 -9.09 -3.14 2.57
C LEU A 76 -9.85 -2.49 1.41
N ASP A 77 -11.18 -2.43 1.50
CA ASP A 77 -12.04 -1.75 0.52
C ASP A 77 -11.71 -0.25 0.48
N TYR A 78 -11.61 0.40 1.63
CA TYR A 78 -11.29 1.83 1.67
C TYR A 78 -9.87 2.13 1.18
N ALA A 79 -8.89 1.32 1.56
CA ALA A 79 -7.52 1.46 1.10
C ALA A 79 -7.43 1.31 -0.44
N MET A 80 -8.16 0.35 -1.00
CA MET A 80 -8.26 0.15 -2.45
C MET A 80 -8.97 1.31 -3.16
N GLU A 81 -10.03 1.86 -2.57
CA GLU A 81 -10.72 3.04 -3.11
C GLU A 81 -9.79 4.28 -3.12
N ARG A 82 -9.02 4.46 -2.04
CA ARG A 82 -8.20 5.65 -1.82
C ARG A 82 -6.86 5.61 -2.56
N TYR A 83 -6.17 4.48 -2.50
CA TYR A 83 -4.79 4.32 -2.98
C TYR A 83 -4.63 3.22 -4.04
N GLY A 84 -5.70 2.52 -4.43
CA GLY A 84 -5.58 1.35 -5.31
C GLY A 84 -4.95 1.64 -6.67
N GLU A 85 -5.25 2.80 -7.28
CA GLU A 85 -4.64 3.18 -8.55
C GLU A 85 -3.14 3.48 -8.41
N GLU A 86 -2.75 4.22 -7.36
CA GLU A 86 -1.35 4.50 -7.05
C GLU A 86 -0.58 3.22 -6.76
N ALA A 87 -1.14 2.37 -5.89
CA ALA A 87 -0.60 1.07 -5.53
C ALA A 87 -0.40 0.16 -6.75
N TYR A 88 -1.38 0.14 -7.66
CA TYR A 88 -1.31 -0.64 -8.89
C TYR A 88 -0.20 -0.13 -9.82
N ARG A 89 -0.11 1.19 -10.03
CA ARG A 89 0.93 1.80 -10.86
C ARG A 89 2.32 1.55 -10.31
N ALA A 90 2.50 1.60 -8.99
CA ALA A 90 3.76 1.28 -8.34
C ALA A 90 4.18 -0.19 -8.55
N ILE A 91 3.22 -1.12 -8.54
CA ILE A 91 3.50 -2.53 -8.84
C ILE A 91 3.80 -2.73 -10.32
N ASP A 92 3.09 -2.04 -11.22
CA ASP A 92 3.30 -2.18 -12.66
C ASP A 92 4.62 -1.54 -13.12
N SER A 93 5.04 -0.44 -12.48
CA SER A 93 6.37 0.14 -12.68
C SER A 93 7.47 -0.77 -12.13
N THR A 94 7.25 -1.37 -10.95
CA THR A 94 8.20 -2.31 -10.35
C THR A 94 8.27 -3.62 -11.12
N ALA A 95 7.18 -4.12 -11.70
CA ALA A 95 7.19 -5.34 -12.52
C ALA A 95 8.06 -5.20 -13.78
N ASN A 96 8.28 -3.96 -14.23
CA ASN A 96 9.14 -3.62 -15.36
C ASN A 96 10.51 -3.04 -14.93
N TRP A 97 10.83 -3.04 -13.64
CA TRP A 97 12.02 -2.35 -13.09
C TRP A 97 13.33 -2.84 -13.73
N GLN A 98 13.47 -4.15 -13.93
CA GLN A 98 14.67 -4.76 -14.51
C GLN A 98 14.86 -4.34 -15.97
N LYS A 99 13.76 -4.25 -16.73
CA LYS A 99 13.76 -3.74 -18.09
C LYS A 99 14.08 -2.25 -18.12
N HIS A 100 13.46 -1.48 -17.24
CA HIS A 100 13.70 -0.04 -17.13
C HIS A 100 15.14 0.29 -16.72
N LEU A 101 15.74 -0.48 -15.81
CA LEU A 101 17.17 -0.37 -15.48
C LEU A 101 18.07 -0.75 -16.65
N GLN A 102 17.73 -1.79 -17.40
CA GLN A 102 18.48 -2.15 -18.61
C GLN A 102 18.39 -1.04 -19.68
N ASP A 103 17.22 -0.43 -19.85
CA ASP A 103 17.01 0.69 -20.76
C ASP A 103 17.83 1.92 -20.30
N LEU A 104 17.79 2.27 -19.01
CA LEU A 104 18.60 3.37 -18.44
C LEU A 104 20.11 3.13 -18.53
N LEU A 105 20.56 1.88 -18.32
CA LEU A 105 21.97 1.52 -18.44
C LEU A 105 22.44 1.60 -19.91
N ARG A 106 21.59 1.22 -20.87
CA ARG A 106 21.86 1.39 -22.31
C ARG A 106 21.90 2.86 -22.73
N GLU A 107 21.03 3.70 -22.17
CA GLU A 107 21.05 5.15 -22.42
C GLU A 107 22.32 5.82 -21.87
N GLN A 108 22.85 5.35 -20.74
CA GLN A 108 24.08 5.89 -20.12
C GLN A 108 25.38 5.29 -20.70
N HIS A 109 25.32 4.06 -21.22
CA HIS A 109 26.45 3.35 -21.81
C HIS A 109 26.07 2.70 -23.15
N PRO A 110 25.92 3.50 -24.23
CA PRO A 110 25.50 3.00 -25.53
C PRO A 110 26.50 2.01 -26.16
N ASP A 111 27.76 2.02 -25.73
CA ASP A 111 28.83 1.15 -26.24
C ASP A 111 28.91 -0.21 -25.51
N ALA A 112 28.06 -0.46 -24.51
CA ALA A 112 28.03 -1.73 -23.77
C ALA A 112 26.95 -2.71 -24.28
N ASP A 113 26.31 -2.41 -25.41
CA ASP A 113 25.30 -3.29 -26.00
C ASP A 113 25.99 -4.52 -26.63
N PRO A 114 25.77 -5.75 -26.12
CA PRO A 114 26.38 -6.95 -26.70
C PRO A 114 25.93 -7.25 -28.13
N ASP A 115 24.90 -6.53 -28.62
CA ASP A 115 24.40 -6.61 -29.99
C ASP A 115 25.14 -5.65 -30.96
N ASN A 116 26.09 -4.83 -30.49
CA ASN A 116 26.89 -3.89 -31.28
C ASN A 116 28.34 -4.37 -31.55
N GLU A 117 28.67 -5.63 -31.28
CA GLU A 117 29.91 -6.23 -31.80
C GLU A 117 29.73 -6.60 -33.28
N VAL A 118 30.12 -5.68 -34.17
CA VAL A 118 30.44 -5.94 -35.60
C VAL A 118 31.86 -5.49 -35.89
#